data_AF-F8X518-F1
#
_entry.id   AF-F8X518-F1
#
_cell.length_a   1.000
_cell.length_b   1.000
_cell.length_c   1.000
_cell.angle_alpha   90.00
_cell.angle_beta   90.00
_cell.angle_gamma   90.00
#
_symmetry.space_group_name_H-M   'P 1'
#
loop_
_entity.id
_entity.type
_entity.pdbx_description
1 polymer ?
#
loop_
_entity_poly.entity_id
_entity_poly.type
_entity_poly.pdbx_seq_one_letter_code
_entity_poly.pdbx_strand_id
1 'polypeptide(L)'
;MKAIDSDKVNFIKNLNKDAYSPYSSYCRPEDVCEVIRMNYNLSSKDMPKLIKVEGGEYMLFLTKQVGVVVDFVCVQKDGKFELLEMNLKAYNEYERYMSELMVA
;
A
#
# COMPACT_ATOMS: atom_id res chain seq x y z
N MET A 1 -7.21 11.14 -11.22
CA MET A 1 -6.61 10.27 -10.18
C MET A 1 -6.97 10.94 -8.86
N LYS A 2 -7.49 10.23 -7.86
CA LYS A 2 -7.73 10.84 -6.54
C LYS A 2 -6.42 11.45 -6.03
N ALA A 3 -6.53 12.56 -5.29
CA ALA A 3 -5.36 13.12 -4.61
C ALA A 3 -4.72 12.05 -3.72
N ILE A 4 -3.40 12.09 -3.59
CA ILE A 4 -2.69 11.20 -2.67
C ILE A 4 -3.12 11.61 -1.26
N ASP A 5 -3.71 10.67 -0.55
CA ASP A 5 -4.17 10.85 0.82
C ASP A 5 -2.95 10.97 1.74
N SER A 6 -2.67 12.20 2.20
CA SER A 6 -1.49 12.49 3.00
C SER A 6 -1.49 11.78 4.34
N ASP A 7 -2.66 11.53 4.92
CA ASP A 7 -2.78 10.90 6.23
C ASP A 7 -2.45 9.42 6.15
N LYS A 8 -2.95 8.73 5.11
CA LYS A 8 -2.55 7.34 4.82
C LYS A 8 -1.05 7.23 4.55
N VAL A 9 -0.49 8.15 3.77
CA VAL A 9 0.96 8.17 3.50
C VAL A 9 1.74 8.38 4.80
N ASN A 10 1.32 9.31 5.65
CA ASN A 10 1.98 9.61 6.92
C ASN A 10 1.90 8.41 7.88
N PHE A 11 0.75 7.72 7.95
CA PHE A 11 0.62 6.51 8.73
C PHE A 11 1.63 5.44 8.28
N ILE A 12 1.63 5.09 6.99
CA ILE A 12 2.52 4.04 6.46
C ILE A 12 4.00 4.41 6.65
N LYS A 13 4.38 5.68 6.50
CA LYS A 13 5.75 6.14 6.74
C LYS A 13 6.24 5.89 8.16
N ASN A 14 5.35 5.91 9.14
CA ASN A 14 5.69 5.75 10.55
C ASN A 14 5.55 4.30 11.04
N LEU A 15 5.12 3.37 10.19
CA LEU A 15 5.06 1.96 10.53
C LEU A 15 6.45 1.33 10.57
N ASN A 16 6.66 0.49 11.58
CA ASN A 16 7.85 -0.36 11.65
C ASN A 16 7.78 -1.49 10.61
N LYS A 17 8.94 -2.05 10.22
CA LYS A 17 9.04 -3.17 9.27
C LYS A 17 8.21 -4.38 9.66
N ASP A 18 8.09 -4.65 10.95
CA ASP A 18 7.32 -5.77 11.49
C ASP A 18 5.80 -5.59 11.29
N ALA A 19 5.34 -4.40 10.92
CA ALA A 19 3.94 -4.14 10.56
C ALA A 19 3.49 -4.88 9.30
N TYR A 20 4.45 -5.27 8.46
CA TYR A 20 4.20 -5.95 7.19
C TYR A 20 4.91 -7.31 7.14
N SER A 21 4.24 -8.29 6.56
CA SER A 21 4.78 -9.63 6.34
C SER A 21 4.93 -9.92 4.84
N PRO A 22 5.95 -10.66 4.40
CA PRO A 22 6.07 -11.08 3.02
C PRO A 22 4.86 -11.87 2.56
N TYR A 23 4.23 -11.42 1.47
CA TYR A 23 3.10 -12.10 0.85
C TYR A 23 3.57 -12.87 -0.38
N SER A 24 4.27 -12.21 -1.30
CA SER A 24 4.79 -12.83 -2.54
C SER A 24 5.86 -11.97 -3.20
N SER A 25 6.52 -12.52 -4.23
CA SER A 25 7.60 -11.84 -4.96
C SER A 25 7.43 -12.00 -6.47
N TYR A 26 7.71 -10.94 -7.22
CA TYR A 26 7.49 -10.86 -8.65
C TYR A 26 8.68 -10.24 -9.38
N CYS A 27 8.82 -10.58 -10.66
CA CYS A 27 9.90 -10.06 -11.51
C CYS A 27 9.57 -8.70 -12.13
N ARG A 28 8.29 -8.34 -12.25
CA ARG A 28 7.85 -7.10 -12.89
C ARG A 28 6.88 -6.32 -12.01
N PRO A 29 6.92 -4.98 -12.02
CA PRO A 29 6.02 -4.17 -11.22
C PRO A 29 4.55 -4.34 -11.64
N GLU A 30 4.28 -4.59 -12.93
CA GLU A 30 2.93 -4.80 -13.44
C GLU A 30 2.26 -6.04 -12.84
N ASP A 31 3.05 -7.09 -12.58
CA ASP A 31 2.53 -8.33 -11.97
C ASP A 31 2.06 -8.07 -10.53
N VAL A 32 2.77 -7.21 -9.79
CA VAL A 32 2.35 -6.82 -8.43
C VAL A 32 1.11 -5.94 -8.44
N CYS A 33 1.05 -4.98 -9.38
CA CYS A 33 -0.13 -4.15 -9.54
C CYS A 33 -1.38 -4.96 -9.90
N GLU A 34 -1.24 -6.01 -10.72
CA GLU A 34 -2.34 -6.89 -11.10
C GLU A 34 -2.89 -7.69 -9.91
N VAL A 35 -2.02 -8.14 -9.01
CA VAL A 35 -2.42 -8.82 -7.77
C VAL A 35 -3.24 -7.88 -6.88
N ILE A 36 -2.79 -6.64 -6.69
CA ILE A 36 -3.56 -5.63 -5.95
C ILE A 36 -4.89 -5.32 -6.64
N ARG A 37 -4.90 -5.21 -7.98
CA ARG A 37 -6.12 -5.00 -8.75
C ARG A 37 -7.14 -6.10 -8.46
N MET A 38 -6.70 -7.36 -8.43
CA MET A 38 -7.55 -8.51 -8.14
C MET A 38 -8.01 -8.55 -6.68
N ASN A 39 -7.13 -8.31 -5.71
CA ASN A 39 -7.47 -8.32 -4.27
C ASN A 39 -8.54 -7.28 -3.93
N TYR A 40 -8.52 -6.11 -4.58
CA TYR A 40 -9.52 -5.06 -4.39
C TYR A 40 -10.70 -5.15 -5.38
N ASN A 41 -10.80 -6.24 -6.17
CA ASN A 41 -11.81 -6.45 -7.21
C ASN A 41 -11.98 -5.23 -8.16
N LEU A 42 -10.86 -4.58 -8.50
CA LEU A 42 -10.84 -3.39 -9.34
C LEU A 42 -10.97 -3.77 -10.81
N SER A 43 -11.67 -2.93 -11.57
CA SER A 43 -11.76 -3.10 -13.03
C SER A 43 -10.38 -3.00 -13.69
N SER A 44 -10.20 -3.61 -14.86
CA SER A 44 -8.97 -3.49 -15.67
C SER A 44 -8.61 -2.03 -16.05
N LYS A 45 -9.58 -1.10 -16.02
CA LYS A 45 -9.37 0.33 -16.28
C LYS A 45 -8.82 1.10 -15.06
N ASP A 46 -8.79 0.46 -13.90
CA ASP A 46 -8.23 1.00 -12.66
C ASP A 46 -7.06 0.15 -12.15
N MET A 47 -6.07 -0.02 -13.03
CA MET A 47 -4.80 -0.63 -12.64
C MET A 47 -4.09 0.24 -11.59
N PRO A 48 -3.72 -0.32 -10.43
CA PRO A 48 -2.93 0.39 -9.43
C PRO A 48 -1.61 0.90 -10.01
N LYS A 49 -1.17 2.05 -9.53
CA LYS A 49 0.15 2.61 -9.83
C LYS A 49 1.05 2.50 -8.60
N LEU A 50 2.25 1.98 -8.79
CA LEU A 50 3.29 2.08 -7.77
C LEU A 50 3.81 3.51 -7.69
N ILE A 51 3.79 4.08 -6.50
CA ILE A 51 4.37 5.38 -6.20
C ILE A 51 5.47 5.22 -5.17
N LYS A 52 6.67 5.73 -5.48
CA LYS A 52 7.76 5.80 -4.50
C LYS A 52 7.54 7.01 -3.62
N VAL A 53 7.56 6.81 -2.33
CA VAL A 53 7.36 7.89 -1.36
C VAL A 53 8.72 8.35 -0.86
N GLU A 54 8.97 9.66 -0.93
CA GLU A 54 10.23 10.23 -0.44
C GLU A 54 10.41 9.97 1.07
N GLY A 55 11.61 9.52 1.44
CA GLY A 55 11.97 9.15 2.80
C GLY A 55 11.38 7.82 3.28
N GLY A 56 10.65 7.08 2.44
CA GLY A 56 10.10 5.77 2.75
C GLY A 56 10.85 4.63 2.05
N GLU A 57 10.95 3.49 2.71
CA GLU A 57 11.48 2.25 2.10
C GLU A 57 10.44 1.55 1.21
N TYR A 58 9.16 1.86 1.42
CA TYR A 58 8.03 1.25 0.72
C TYR A 58 7.58 2.07 -0.49
N MET A 59 7.21 1.35 -1.56
CA MET A 59 6.37 1.86 -2.64
C MET A 59 4.91 1.55 -2.31
N LEU A 60 4.04 2.53 -2.54
CA LEU A 60 2.60 2.41 -2.26
C LEU A 60 1.82 2.16 -3.55
N PHE A 61 0.65 1.55 -3.43
CA PHE A 61 -0.27 1.40 -4.55
C PHE A 61 -1.32 2.51 -4.53
N LEU A 62 -1.43 3.24 -5.65
CA LEU A 62 -2.40 4.29 -5.85
C LEU A 62 -3.43 3.86 -6.91
N THR A 63 -4.70 3.85 -6.52
CA THR A 63 -5.84 3.52 -7.38
C THR A 63 -6.69 4.77 -7.62
N LYS A 64 -7.47 4.80 -8.72
CA LYS A 64 -8.38 5.92 -8.97
C LYS A 64 -9.59 5.89 -8.04
N GLN A 65 -10.09 4.71 -7.69
CA GLN A 65 -11.30 4.56 -6.88
C GLN A 65 -11.03 4.68 -5.37
N VAL A 66 -10.01 3.99 -4.87
CA VAL A 66 -9.76 3.84 -3.42
C VAL A 66 -8.70 4.82 -2.91
N GLY A 67 -7.89 5.40 -3.82
CA GLY A 67 -6.74 6.22 -3.44
C GLY A 67 -5.56 5.33 -3.04
N VAL A 68 -4.87 5.69 -1.96
CA VAL A 68 -3.75 4.89 -1.42
C VAL A 68 -4.31 3.63 -0.77
N VAL A 69 -3.80 2.49 -1.23
CA VAL A 69 -3.97 1.17 -0.61
C VAL A 69 -3.06 1.08 0.61
N VAL A 70 -3.61 0.65 1.74
CA VAL A 70 -2.90 0.59 3.03
C VAL A 70 -2.50 -0.83 3.39
N ASP A 71 -3.34 -1.80 3.05
CA ASP A 71 -3.17 -3.21 3.42
C ASP A 71 -1.96 -3.85 2.75
N PHE A 72 -1.46 -3.26 1.66
CA PHE A 72 -0.32 -3.75 0.92
C PHE A 72 0.70 -2.66 0.61
N VAL A 73 1.97 -3.03 0.68
CA VAL A 73 3.10 -2.22 0.22
C VAL A 73 4.03 -3.06 -0.63
N CYS A 74 4.85 -2.39 -1.45
CA CYS A 74 5.84 -3.05 -2.30
C CYS A 74 7.25 -2.58 -1.96
N VAL A 75 8.19 -3.50 -1.89
CA VAL A 75 9.63 -3.20 -1.79
C VAL A 75 10.32 -3.70 -3.03
N GLN A 76 11.25 -2.91 -3.58
CA GLN A 76 12.12 -3.39 -4.64
C GLN A 76 13.44 -3.86 -4.03
N LYS A 77 13.73 -5.16 -4.14
CA LYS A 77 14.93 -5.79 -3.58
C LYS A 77 15.49 -6.81 -4.57
N ASP A 78 16.80 -6.76 -4.81
CA ASP A 78 17.51 -7.72 -5.68
C ASP A 78 16.88 -7.87 -7.08
N GLY A 79 16.39 -6.76 -7.65
CA GLY A 79 15.74 -6.75 -8.96
C GLY A 79 14.31 -7.34 -8.99
N LYS A 80 13.78 -7.74 -7.83
CA LYS A 80 12.40 -8.22 -7.66
C LYS A 80 11.54 -7.19 -6.93
N PHE A 81 10.23 -7.35 -7.10
CA PHE A 81 9.20 -6.59 -6.43
C PHE A 81 8.54 -7.51 -5.41
N GLU A 82 8.81 -7.26 -4.13
CA GLU A 82 8.26 -8.01 -3.01
C GLU A 82 6.98 -7.31 -2.54
N LEU A 83 5.87 -8.05 -2.60
CA LEU A 83 4.59 -7.64 -2.05
C LEU A 83 4.55 -8.00 -0.58
N LEU A 84 4.26 -7.03 0.27
CA LEU A 84 4.09 -7.23 1.70
C LEU A 84 2.65 -6.89 2.09
N GLU A 85 2.08 -7.68 2.98
CA GLU A 85 0.73 -7.52 3.52
C GLU A 85 0.79 -7.04 4.96
N MET A 86 -0.08 -6.08 5.30
CA MET A 86 -0.18 -5.52 6.64
C MET A 86 -0.72 -6.58 7.62
N ASN A 87 -0.07 -6.70 8.78
CA ASN A 87 -0.56 -7.61 9.80
C ASN A 87 -1.79 -7.02 10.54
N LEU A 88 -2.57 -7.90 11.18
CA LEU A 88 -3.80 -7.50 11.88
C LEU A 88 -3.58 -6.43 12.96
N LYS A 89 -2.43 -6.45 13.65
CA LYS A 89 -2.11 -5.46 14.68
C LYS A 89 -1.97 -4.06 14.06
N ALA A 90 -1.18 -3.94 12.99
CA ALA A 90 -0.98 -2.70 12.26
C ALA A 90 -2.28 -2.21 11.60
N TYR A 91 -3.10 -3.13 11.09
CA TYR A 91 -4.42 -2.79 10.55
C TYR A 91 -5.35 -2.19 11.61
N ASN A 92 -5.39 -2.77 12.82
CA ASN A 92 -6.18 -2.20 13.92
C ASN A 92 -5.67 -0.82 14.36
N GLU A 93 -4.35 -0.59 14.34
CA GLU A 93 -3.75 0.72 14.63
C GLU A 93 -4.09 1.74 13.54
N TYR A 94 -4.14 1.32 12.27
CA TYR A 94 -4.58 2.14 11.14
C TYR A 94 -6.05 2.58 11.31
N GLU A 95 -6.94 1.65 11.58
CA GLU A 95 -8.38 1.94 11.77
C GLU A 95 -8.59 2.94 12.92
N ARG A 96 -7.85 2.76 14.03
CA ARG A 96 -7.87 3.73 15.14
C ARG A 96 -7.36 5.11 14.71
N TYR A 97 -6.23 5.17 14.02
CA TYR A 97 -5.65 6.43 13.54
C TYR A 97 -6.62 7.21 12.63
N MET A 98 -7.24 6.53 11.67
CA MET A 98 -8.23 7.16 10.77
C MET A 98 -9.50 7.59 11.51
N SER A 99 -9.95 6.80 12.51
CA SER A 99 -11.09 7.19 13.34
C SER A 99 -10.81 8.45 14.16
N GLU A 100 -9.60 8.60 14.70
CA GLU A 100 -9.22 9.80 15.48
C GLU A 100 -9.16 11.06 14.58
N LEU A 101 -8.67 10.93 13.35
CA LEU A 101 -8.65 12.03 12.37
C LEU A 101 -10.04 12.49 11.94
N MET A 102 -11.03 11.60 11.89
CA MET A 102 -12.41 11.97 11.53
C MET A 102 -13.18 12.65 12.66
N VAL A 103 -12.69 12.57 13.89
CA VAL A 103 -13.31 13.20 15.08
C VAL A 103 -12.72 14.58 15.37
N ALA A 104 -11.52 14.88 14.85
CA ALA A 104 -10.81 16.16 15.00
C ALA A 104 -11.30 17.23 14.00
#